data_AF-A0A921HSP7-F1
#
_entry.id   AF-A0A921HSP7-F1
#
_cell.length_a   1.000
_cell.length_b   1.000
_cell.length_c   1.000
_cell.angle_alpha   90.00
_cell.angle_beta   90.00
_cell.angle_gamma   90.00
#
_symmetry.space_group_name_H-M   'P 1'
#
loop_
_entity.id
_entity.type
_entity.pdbx_description
1 polymer ?
#
loop_
_entity_poly.entity_id
_entity_poly.type
_entity_poly.pdbx_seq_one_letter_code
_entity_poly.pdbx_strand_id
1 'polypeptide(L)'
;MNITDDLLDLINVYEYNRPSQIVDMLSSTIIGPKIGIKSLIMDNPPFLKHDVLLFKVDNRYVLPNKRDEVKYLGHGNWKIKEWNWSE
;
A
#
# COMPACT_ATOMS: atom_id res chain seq x y z
N MET A 1 -11.33 16.71 -24.06
CA MET A 1 -11.57 15.87 -22.86
C MET A 1 -10.37 16.13 -21.98
N ASN A 2 -10.50 17.00 -20.98
CA ASN A 2 -9.42 17.27 -20.04
C ASN A 2 -9.27 16.02 -19.19
N ILE A 3 -8.33 15.18 -19.61
CA ILE A 3 -7.78 14.12 -18.78
C ILE A 3 -7.26 14.90 -17.59
N THR A 4 -7.94 14.73 -16.48
CA THR A 4 -7.51 14.99 -15.13
C THR A 4 -6.00 14.81 -15.02
N ASP A 5 -5.26 15.89 -15.32
CA ASP A 5 -4.08 16.36 -14.60
C ASP A 5 -4.49 16.67 -13.14
N ASP A 6 -5.27 15.76 -12.55
CA ASP A 6 -5.46 15.64 -11.12
C ASP A 6 -4.09 15.17 -10.66
N LEU A 7 -3.22 16.15 -10.44
CA LEU A 7 -2.46 16.24 -9.21
C LEU A 7 -2.75 15.01 -8.35
N LEU A 8 -1.83 14.04 -8.41
CA LEU A 8 -1.51 13.25 -7.24
C LEU A 8 -1.03 14.26 -6.19
N ASP A 9 -1.97 15.01 -5.62
CA ASP A 9 -1.80 15.73 -4.38
C ASP A 9 -1.18 14.73 -3.43
N LEU A 10 -0.04 15.10 -2.88
CA LEU A 10 0.82 14.26 -2.04
C LEU A 10 -0.05 13.34 -1.17
N ILE A 11 -0.06 12.03 -1.45
CA ILE A 11 -1.00 11.14 -0.79
C ILE A 11 -0.77 11.22 0.72
N ASN A 12 -1.81 11.55 1.47
CA ASN A 12 -1.72 11.59 2.91
C ASN A 12 -1.76 10.15 3.43
N VAL A 13 -0.58 9.58 3.68
CA VAL A 13 -0.43 8.20 4.20
C VAL A 13 -1.08 8.00 5.56
N TYR A 14 -1.41 9.07 6.29
CA TYR A 14 -2.16 9.02 7.53
C TYR A 14 -3.68 8.93 7.32
N GLU A 15 -4.17 8.92 6.09
CA GLU A 15 -5.54 8.54 5.74
C GLU A 15 -5.61 7.14 5.15
N TYR A 16 -6.83 6.63 4.95
CA TYR A 16 -7.03 5.36 4.25
C TYR A 16 -6.77 5.55 2.76
N ASN A 17 -5.92 4.69 2.22
CA ASN A 17 -5.51 4.71 0.83
C ASN A 17 -5.47 3.29 0.29
N ARG A 18 -5.57 3.13 -1.03
CA ARG A 18 -5.33 1.82 -1.65
C ARG A 18 -3.85 1.45 -1.49
N PRO A 19 -3.52 0.17 -1.23
CA PRO A 19 -2.14 -0.29 -1.15
C PRO A 19 -1.30 0.13 -2.35
N SER A 20 -1.85 0.09 -3.58
CA SER A 20 -1.15 0.49 -4.81
C SER A 20 -0.73 1.96 -4.81
N GLN A 21 -1.59 2.87 -4.32
CA GLN A 21 -1.29 4.31 -4.31
C GLN A 21 -0.14 4.63 -3.34
N ILE A 22 -0.01 3.88 -2.24
CA ILE A 22 1.12 4.00 -1.31
C ILE A 22 2.44 3.63 -1.99
N VAL A 23 2.43 2.60 -2.86
CA VAL A 23 3.60 2.18 -3.63
C VAL A 23 3.99 3.22 -4.65
N ASP A 24 3.00 3.71 -5.40
CA ASP A 24 3.25 4.65 -6.49
C ASP A 24 3.87 5.96 -5.96
N MET A 25 3.56 6.35 -4.71
CA MET A 25 4.23 7.47 -4.04
C MET A 25 5.61 7.11 -3.46
N LEU A 26 5.75 5.95 -2.83
CA LEU A 26 6.96 5.58 -2.10
C LEU A 26 7.98 4.93 -3.03
N SER A 27 9.15 5.54 -3.19
CA SER A 27 10.27 4.89 -3.87
C SER A 27 10.64 3.58 -3.18
N SER A 28 11.10 2.59 -3.96
CA SER A 28 11.57 1.30 -3.44
C SER A 28 12.69 1.42 -2.39
N THR A 29 13.37 2.57 -2.34
CA THR A 29 14.38 2.91 -1.32
C THR A 29 13.79 3.28 0.05
N ILE A 30 12.53 3.72 0.11
CA ILE A 30 11.81 4.04 1.35
C ILE A 30 11.05 2.81 1.84
N ILE A 31 10.54 1.98 0.92
CA ILE A 31 9.86 0.73 1.24
C ILE A 31 10.81 -0.19 2.02
N GLY A 32 10.38 -0.57 3.21
CA GLY A 32 11.17 -1.45 4.06
C GLY A 32 10.66 -1.55 5.50
N PRO A 33 11.35 -2.33 6.35
CA PRO A 33 10.90 -2.65 7.69
C PRO A 33 10.78 -1.41 8.60
N LYS A 34 11.49 -0.32 8.30
CA LYS A 34 11.41 0.95 9.05
C LYS A 34 10.02 1.59 8.99
N ILE A 35 9.36 1.50 7.83
CA ILE A 35 8.00 1.99 7.64
C ILE A 35 6.96 0.88 7.75
N GLY A 36 7.36 -0.34 8.12
CA GLY A 36 6.44 -1.46 8.27
C GLY A 36 5.89 -2.03 6.97
N ILE A 37 6.60 -1.86 5.85
CA ILE A 37 6.23 -2.48 4.57
C ILE A 37 7.31 -3.49 4.18
N LYS A 38 6.89 -4.69 3.79
CA LYS A 38 7.75 -5.71 3.22
C LYS A 38 7.30 -6.02 1.80
N SER A 39 8.19 -5.85 0.83
CA SER A 39 7.95 -6.31 -0.54
C SER A 39 8.41 -7.76 -0.70
N LEU A 40 7.58 -8.56 -1.35
CA LEU A 40 7.88 -9.89 -1.84
C LEU A 40 7.82 -9.84 -3.36
N ILE A 41 8.96 -10.10 -4.00
CA ILE A 41 8.99 -10.25 -5.45
C ILE A 41 8.42 -11.64 -5.76
N MET A 42 7.25 -11.69 -6.40
CA MET A 42 6.70 -12.94 -6.92
C MET A 42 7.09 -13.09 -8.38
N ASP A 43 8.00 -14.02 -8.64
CA ASP A 43 8.43 -14.40 -9.99
C ASP A 43 7.53 -15.52 -10.53
N ASN A 44 6.21 -15.27 -10.73
CA ASN A 44 5.37 -16.22 -11.46
C ASN A 44 4.06 -15.60 -12.02
N PRO A 45 3.83 -15.57 -13.34
CA PRO A 45 4.72 -16.06 -14.40
C PRO A 45 6.02 -15.23 -14.50
N PRO A 46 7.13 -15.81 -14.98
CA PRO A 46 8.48 -15.20 -15.00
C PRO A 46 8.61 -13.87 -15.78
N PHE A 47 7.52 -13.39 -16.39
CA PHE A 47 7.46 -12.15 -17.18
C PHE A 47 6.68 -11.02 -16.49
N LEU A 48 6.07 -11.28 -15.34
CA LEU A 48 5.30 -10.32 -14.57
C LEU A 48 5.85 -10.28 -13.14
N LYS A 49 6.80 -9.38 -12.90
CA LYS A 49 7.20 -9.04 -11.53
C LYS A 49 6.04 -8.28 -10.89
N HIS A 50 5.28 -8.98 -10.06
CA HIS A 50 4.31 -8.34 -9.18
C HIS A 50 4.93 -8.26 -7.79
N ASP A 51 5.24 -7.04 -7.36
CA ASP A 51 5.62 -6.78 -5.99
C ASP A 51 4.39 -6.99 -5.11
N VAL A 52 4.41 -8.06 -4.32
CA VAL A 52 3.41 -8.33 -3.30
C VAL A 52 3.82 -7.62 -2.03
N LEU A 53 3.00 -6.68 -1.58
CA LEU A 53 3.31 -5.87 -0.41
C LEU A 53 2.56 -6.35 0.82
N LEU A 54 3.33 -6.56 1.88
CA LEU A 54 2.83 -6.87 3.20
C LEU A 54 2.98 -5.65 4.11
N PHE A 55 1.95 -5.34 4.87
CA PHE A 55 1.91 -4.21 5.80
C PHE A 55 1.95 -4.72 7.24
N LYS A 56 2.73 -4.06 8.09
CA LYS A 56 2.88 -4.44 9.51
C LYS A 56 1.66 -3.98 10.31
N VAL A 57 0.85 -4.93 10.76
CA VAL A 57 -0.32 -4.76 11.62
C VAL A 57 -0.12 -5.61 12.87
N ASP A 58 -0.24 -5.01 14.06
CA ASP A 58 -0.07 -5.70 15.35
C ASP A 58 1.18 -6.61 15.39
N ASN A 59 2.31 -6.07 14.92
CA ASN A 59 3.60 -6.74 14.84
C ASN A 59 3.70 -7.95 13.88
N ARG A 60 2.74 -8.12 12.97
CA ARG A 60 2.73 -9.14 11.91
C ARG A 60 2.62 -8.49 10.55
N TYR A 61 3.25 -9.09 9.55
CA TYR A 61 3.11 -8.65 8.16
C TYR A 61 1.89 -9.31 7.53
N VAL A 62 0.94 -8.49 7.07
CA VAL A 62 -0.35 -8.93 6.53
C VAL A 62 -0.44 -8.48 5.08
N LEU A 63 -0.89 -9.39 4.21
CA LEU A 63 -1.24 -9.08 2.82
C LEU A 63 -2.67 -8.52 2.82
N PRO A 64 -2.89 -7.26 2.41
CA PRO A 64 -4.24 -6.73 2.25
C PRO A 64 -4.98 -7.48 1.14
N ASN A 65 -6.29 -7.66 1.29
CA ASN A 65 -7.12 -8.14 0.19
C ASN A 65 -7.21 -7.08 -0.91
N LYS A 66 -7.64 -7.50 -2.12
CA LYS A 66 -7.71 -6.64 -3.31
C LYS A 66 -8.50 -5.33 -3.11
N ARG A 67 -9.46 -5.33 -2.19
CA ARG A 67 -10.33 -4.18 -1.92
C ARG A 67 -9.95 -3.43 -0.65
N ASP A 68 -9.02 -3.93 0.16
CA ASP A 68 -8.70 -3.33 1.44
C ASP A 68 -7.98 -1.98 1.26
N GLU A 69 -8.16 -1.11 2.26
CA GLU A 69 -7.42 0.13 2.38
C GLU A 69 -6.43 0.06 3.55
N VAL A 70 -5.34 0.81 3.42
CA VAL A 70 -4.28 0.90 4.41
C VAL A 70 -4.12 2.33 4.89
N LYS A 71 -3.85 2.50 6.19
CA LYS A 71 -3.54 3.78 6.84
C LYS A 71 -2.30 3.62 7.71
N TYR A 72 -1.33 4.52 7.56
CA TYR A 72 -0.14 4.54 8.40
C TYR A 72 -0.49 5.11 9.77
N LEU A 73 -0.09 4.40 10.83
CA LEU A 73 -0.31 4.81 12.22
C LEU A 73 0.94 5.44 12.86
N GLY A 74 2.04 5.53 12.12
CA GLY A 74 3.34 5.89 12.67
C GLY A 74 4.13 4.68 13.17
N HIS A 75 5.43 4.89 13.42
CA HIS A 75 6.34 3.91 14.01
C HIS A 75 6.37 2.54 13.29
N GLY A 76 6.18 2.55 11.98
CA GLY A 76 6.18 1.32 11.17
C GLY A 76 4.94 0.46 11.35
N ASN A 77 3.83 0.98 11.88
CA ASN A 77 2.58 0.24 12.01
C ASN A 77 1.50 0.79 11.07
N TRP A 78 0.63 -0.10 10.63
CA TRP A 78 -0.47 0.17 9.71
C TRP A 78 -1.79 -0.36 10.28
N LYS A 79 -2.87 0.22 9.79
CA LYS A 79 -4.22 -0.32 9.95
C LYS A 79 -4.74 -0.74 8.58
N ILE A 80 -5.39 -1.90 8.53
CA ILE A 80 -6.12 -2.38 7.37
C ILE A 80 -7.61 -2.23 7.66
N LYS A 81 -8.36 -1.66 6.72
CA LYS A 81 -9.82 -1.61 6.74
C LYS A 81 -10.33 -2.35 5.52
N GLU A 82 -11.20 -3.32 5.75
CA GLU A 82 -11.95 -3.95 4.68
C GLU A 82 -12.88 -2.91 4.05
N TRP A 83 -12.82 -2.77 2.73
CA TRP A 83 -13.72 -1.89 2.01
C TRP A 83 -15.11 -2.50 1.98
N ASN A 84 -15.96 -2.03 2.91
CA ASN A 84 -17.37 -2.38 2.93
C ASN A 84 -18.10 -1.66 1.80
N TRP A 85 -18.77 -2.44 0.94
CA TRP A 85 -19.83 -1.93 0.07
C TRP A 85 -21.08 -1.74 0.92
N SER A 86 -21.18 -0.62 1.61
CA SER A 86 -22.43 -0.24 2.27
C SER A 86 -22.50 1.28 2.42
N GLU A 87 -22.87 1.94 1.32
CA GLU A 87 -23.84 3.05 1.29
C GLU A 87 -24.73 2.88 0.05
#